data_AF-M1ZPY2-F1
#
_entry.id   AF-M1ZPY2-F1
#
_cell.length_a   1.000
_cell.length_b   1.000
_cell.length_c   1.000
_cell.angle_alpha   90.00
_cell.angle_beta   90.00
_cell.angle_gamma   90.00
#
_symmetry.space_group_name_H-M   'P 1'
#
loop_
_entity.id
_entity.type
_entity.pdbx_description
1 polymer ?
#
loop_
_entity_poly.entity_id
_entity_poly.type
_entity_poly.pdbx_seq_one_letter_code
_entity_poly.pdbx_strand_id
1 'polypeptide(L)'
;LMNMKKYSKFPNQIGKFLSRNLFYTSDLGLGAVAKKSLVSKFINPELCDITEKLVLTDPYMDAESNDINPEIMDEVKDMWGRKDFILEVTKLKNIFITKAEALLHGDLHTETQYKL
;
A
#
# COMPACT_ATOMS: atom_id res chain seq x y z
N LEU A 1 3.49 10.05 -23.64
CA LEU A 1 4.66 9.29 -24.13
C LEU A 1 5.54 8.93 -22.95
N MET A 2 5.69 7.64 -22.63
CA MET A 2 6.66 7.18 -21.62
C MET A 2 8.07 7.25 -22.21
N ASN A 3 8.94 8.10 -21.66
CA ASN A 3 10.26 8.42 -22.24
C ASN A 3 11.35 7.35 -21.99
N MET A 4 10.98 6.13 -21.56
CA MET A 4 11.89 5.00 -21.28
C MET A 4 13.19 5.37 -20.54
N LYS A 5 13.10 6.36 -19.64
CA LYS A 5 14.26 6.93 -18.97
C LYS A 5 14.76 5.98 -17.89
N LYS A 6 16.06 5.70 -17.90
CA LYS A 6 16.72 4.88 -16.87
C LYS A 6 17.30 5.77 -15.77
N TYR A 7 17.05 5.39 -14.53
CA TYR A 7 17.55 6.07 -13.34
C TYR A 7 18.46 5.11 -12.56
N SER A 8 19.76 5.07 -12.90
CA SER A 8 20.69 4.09 -12.31
C SER A 8 20.90 4.23 -10.80
N LYS A 9 20.71 5.43 -10.24
CA LYS A 9 20.83 5.70 -8.79
C LYS A 9 19.57 5.38 -7.99
N PHE A 10 18.44 5.25 -8.67
CA PHE A 10 17.12 5.12 -8.05
C PHE A 10 17.01 3.93 -7.08
N PRO A 11 17.47 2.70 -7.42
CA PRO A 11 17.40 1.58 -6.47
C PRO A 11 18.08 1.87 -5.14
N ASN A 12 19.25 2.52 -5.17
CA ASN A 12 19.99 2.88 -3.95
C ASN A 12 19.30 4.01 -3.18
N GLN A 13 18.74 5.01 -3.88
CA GLN A 13 18.02 6.11 -3.26
C GLN A 13 16.76 5.62 -2.54
N ILE A 14 15.92 4.83 -3.22
CA ILE A 14 14.67 4.34 -2.65
C ILE A 14 14.92 3.33 -1.52
N GLY A 15 15.94 2.47 -1.65
CA GLY A 15 16.34 1.56 -0.57
C GLY A 15 16.81 2.30 0.69
N LYS A 16 17.57 3.39 0.52
CA LYS A 16 17.98 4.25 1.64
C LYS A 16 16.80 4.98 2.28
N PHE A 17 15.85 5.47 1.48
CA PHE A 17 14.63 6.11 1.97
C PHE A 17 13.79 5.12 2.79
N LEU A 18 13.49 3.94 2.24
CA LEU A 18 12.71 2.89 2.88
C LEU A 18 13.35 2.43 4.19
N SER A 19 14.63 2.05 4.16
CA SER A 19 15.33 1.55 5.35
C SER A 19 15.31 2.55 6.50
N ARG A 20 15.57 3.85 6.23
CA ARG A 20 15.58 4.88 7.26
C ARG A 20 14.18 5.14 7.80
N ASN A 21 13.19 5.35 6.93
CA ASN A 21 11.84 5.68 7.39
C ASN A 21 11.20 4.52 8.16
N LEU A 22 11.29 3.30 7.65
CA LEU A 22 10.68 2.14 8.30
C LEU A 22 11.39 1.80 9.61
N PHE A 23 12.72 1.76 9.64
CA PHE A 23 13.45 1.40 10.85
C PHE A 23 13.27 2.43 11.96
N TYR A 24 13.54 3.71 11.69
CA TYR A 24 13.53 4.76 12.72
C TYR A 24 12.12 5.15 13.20
N THR A 25 11.07 4.61 12.61
CA THR A 25 9.68 4.80 13.08
C THR A 25 9.03 3.52 13.60
N SER A 26 9.76 2.40 13.58
CA SER A 26 9.31 1.12 14.11
C SER A 26 9.54 0.99 15.62
N ASP A 27 8.96 -0.04 16.22
CA ASP A 27 9.24 -0.46 17.60
C ASP A 27 10.71 -0.88 17.82
N LEU A 28 11.48 -1.17 16.76
CA LEU A 28 12.91 -1.49 16.86
C LEU A 28 13.78 -0.23 16.94
N GLY A 29 13.38 0.82 16.21
CA GLY A 29 14.12 2.09 16.18
C GLY A 29 13.67 3.09 17.25
N LEU A 30 12.48 2.91 17.84
CA LEU A 30 11.89 3.79 18.85
C LEU A 30 11.58 3.06 20.15
N GLY A 31 11.56 3.82 21.25
CA GLY A 31 10.95 3.36 22.49
C GLY A 31 9.42 3.27 22.39
N ALA A 32 8.83 2.30 23.10
CA ALA A 32 7.40 1.99 23.05
C ALA A 32 6.46 3.17 23.33
N VAL A 33 6.87 4.15 24.15
CA VAL A 33 6.11 5.37 24.43
C VAL A 33 6.11 6.30 23.21
N ALA A 34 7.29 6.62 22.68
CA ALA A 34 7.43 7.48 21.51
C ALA A 34 6.71 6.90 20.29
N LYS A 35 6.78 5.58 20.10
CA LYS A 35 6.04 4.89 19.05
C LYS A 35 4.53 5.07 19.19
N LYS A 36 3.96 4.85 20.38
CA LYS A 36 2.50 5.03 20.61
C LYS A 36 2.06 6.48 20.39
N SER A 37 2.90 7.45 20.79
CA SER A 37 2.64 8.87 20.49
C SER A 37 2.64 9.16 18.98
N LEU A 38 3.57 8.57 18.21
CA LEU A 38 3.57 8.69 16.75
C LEU A 38 2.33 8.06 16.12
N VAL A 39 1.95 6.85 16.54
CA VAL A 39 0.71 6.21 16.06
C VAL A 39 -0.48 7.14 16.29
N SER A 40 -0.66 7.65 17.51
CA SER A 40 -1.76 8.57 17.80
C SER A 40 -1.72 9.85 16.95
N LYS A 41 -0.53 10.38 16.66
CA LYS A 41 -0.36 11.61 15.89
C LYS A 41 -0.66 11.44 14.40
N PHE A 42 -0.41 10.25 13.84
CA PHE A 42 -0.47 9.99 12.40
C PHE A 42 -1.62 9.06 11.98
N ILE A 43 -2.56 8.75 12.88
CA ILE A 43 -3.83 8.14 12.49
C ILE A 43 -4.49 9.01 11.40
N ASN A 44 -4.78 8.40 10.26
CA ASN A 44 -5.36 9.08 9.10
C ASN A 44 -6.50 8.25 8.50
N PRO A 45 -7.70 8.25 9.12
CA PRO A 45 -8.78 7.36 8.75
C PRO A 45 -9.27 7.56 7.31
N GLU A 46 -9.32 8.81 6.83
CA GLU A 46 -9.84 9.14 5.50
C GLU A 46 -8.95 8.60 4.38
N LEU A 47 -7.63 8.81 4.46
CA LEU A 47 -6.72 8.28 3.44
C LEU A 47 -6.54 6.75 3.58
N CYS A 48 -6.61 6.21 4.80
CA CYS A 48 -6.61 4.75 5.00
C CYS A 48 -7.83 4.10 4.35
N ASP A 49 -9.03 4.67 4.47
CA ASP A 49 -10.26 4.16 3.85
C ASP A 49 -10.14 4.07 2.32
N ILE A 50 -9.47 5.03 1.69
CA ILE A 50 -9.19 5.01 0.24
C ILE A 50 -8.36 3.77 -0.12
N THR A 51 -7.26 3.52 0.58
CA THR A 51 -6.41 2.33 0.32
C THR A 51 -7.16 1.03 0.63
N GLU A 52 -7.89 0.99 1.74
CA GLU A 52 -8.67 -0.19 2.13
C GLU A 52 -9.71 -0.57 1.07
N LYS A 53 -10.36 0.42 0.45
CA LYS A 53 -11.33 0.19 -0.63
C LYS A 53 -10.63 -0.10 -1.95
N LEU A 54 -9.88 0.86 -2.48
CA LEU A 54 -9.41 0.83 -3.87
C LEU A 54 -8.25 -0.14 -4.11
N VAL A 55 -7.48 -0.52 -3.08
CA VAL A 55 -6.34 -1.44 -3.23
C VAL A 55 -6.66 -2.84 -2.69
N LEU A 56 -7.51 -2.93 -1.66
CA LEU A 56 -7.67 -4.13 -0.83
C LEU A 56 -9.11 -4.68 -0.79
N THR A 57 -10.08 -4.05 -1.47
CA THR A 57 -11.49 -4.52 -1.49
C THR A 57 -12.09 -4.51 -2.89
N ASP A 58 -12.26 -3.34 -3.49
CA ASP A 58 -13.08 -3.13 -4.68
C ASP A 58 -12.60 -3.93 -5.90
N PRO A 59 -11.28 -4.04 -6.20
CA PRO A 59 -10.81 -4.82 -7.35
C PRO A 59 -11.15 -6.31 -7.30
N TYR A 60 -11.56 -6.81 -6.13
CA TYR A 60 -11.75 -8.23 -5.85
C TYR A 60 -13.24 -8.62 -5.77
N MET A 61 -14.13 -7.71 -6.17
CA MET A 61 -15.57 -7.92 -6.27
C MET A 61 -16.17 -7.03 -7.35
N ASP A 62 -17.45 -7.25 -7.68
CA ASP A 62 -18.19 -6.40 -8.59
C ASP A 62 -18.58 -5.07 -7.92
N ALA A 63 -17.63 -4.12 -7.88
CA ALA A 63 -17.78 -2.81 -7.27
C ALA A 63 -17.97 -1.71 -8.33
N GLU A 64 -18.85 -0.74 -8.05
CA GLU A 64 -19.12 0.41 -8.95
C GLU A 64 -17.89 1.29 -9.21
N SER A 65 -16.90 1.26 -8.32
CA SER A 65 -15.64 2.00 -8.42
C SER A 65 -14.65 1.39 -9.41
N ASN A 66 -14.89 0.16 -9.88
CA ASN A 66 -14.01 -0.51 -10.81
C ASN A 66 -14.20 0.00 -12.24
N ASP A 67 -13.09 0.38 -12.87
CA ASP A 67 -13.01 0.66 -14.30
C ASP A 67 -12.22 -0.48 -14.98
N ILE A 68 -12.96 -1.44 -15.56
CA ILE A 68 -12.41 -2.70 -16.09
C ILE A 68 -12.51 -2.69 -17.61
N ASN A 69 -11.40 -3.00 -18.29
CA ASN A 69 -11.42 -3.24 -19.73
C ASN A 69 -12.36 -4.43 -20.04
N PRO A 70 -13.42 -4.25 -20.85
CA PRO A 70 -14.35 -5.34 -21.17
C PRO A 70 -13.69 -6.59 -21.76
N GLU A 71 -12.52 -6.45 -22.41
CA GLU A 71 -11.77 -7.55 -23.01
C GLU A 71 -11.20 -8.55 -21.98
N ILE A 72 -11.09 -8.17 -20.70
CA ILE A 72 -10.56 -9.03 -19.62
C ILE A 72 -11.63 -9.42 -18.59
N MET A 73 -12.91 -9.15 -18.89
CA MET A 73 -14.00 -9.29 -17.91
C MET A 73 -14.19 -10.74 -17.46
N ASP A 74 -13.95 -11.71 -18.34
CA ASP A 74 -14.10 -13.13 -18.01
C ASP A 74 -13.00 -13.56 -17.02
N GLU A 75 -11.75 -13.14 -17.23
CA GLU A 75 -10.64 -13.40 -16.32
C GLU A 75 -10.86 -12.73 -14.96
N VAL A 76 -11.42 -11.52 -14.95
CA VAL A 76 -11.76 -10.80 -13.71
C VAL A 76 -12.86 -11.53 -12.93
N LYS A 77 -13.92 -12.00 -13.60
CA LYS A 77 -14.99 -12.78 -12.97
C LYS A 77 -14.48 -14.11 -12.42
N ASP A 78 -13.61 -14.79 -13.16
CA ASP A 78 -12.94 -16.01 -12.70
C ASP A 78 -12.13 -15.74 -11.42
N MET A 79 -11.38 -14.62 -11.38
CA MET A 79 -10.65 -14.19 -10.19
C MET A 79 -11.59 -13.93 -9.01
N TRP A 80 -12.71 -13.24 -9.20
CA TRP A 80 -13.68 -12.97 -8.13
C TRP A 80 -14.29 -14.25 -7.54
N GLY A 81 -14.42 -15.31 -8.35
CA GLY A 81 -14.90 -16.62 -7.90
C GLY A 81 -13.90 -17.41 -7.02
N ARG A 82 -12.62 -17.03 -7.01
CA ARG A 82 -11.54 -17.76 -6.34
C ARG A 82 -11.41 -17.42 -4.86
N LYS A 83 -12.08 -18.21 -4.01
CA LYS A 83 -12.07 -18.04 -2.55
C LYS A 83 -10.69 -18.09 -1.91
N ASP A 84 -9.78 -18.89 -2.44
CA ASP A 84 -8.38 -18.97 -1.99
C ASP A 84 -7.67 -17.61 -2.17
N PHE A 85 -7.88 -16.99 -3.33
CA PHE A 85 -7.31 -15.70 -3.66
C PHE A 85 -7.89 -14.58 -2.80
N ILE A 86 -9.23 -14.51 -2.69
CA ILE A 86 -9.92 -13.53 -1.84
C ILE A 86 -9.49 -13.65 -0.37
N LEU A 87 -9.25 -14.87 0.11
CA LEU A 87 -8.75 -15.09 1.48
C LEU A 87 -7.38 -14.46 1.71
N GLU A 88 -6.44 -14.62 0.77
CA GLU A 88 -5.11 -14.01 0.90
C GLU A 88 -5.18 -12.48 0.87
N VAL A 89 -5.99 -11.90 -0.03
CA VAL A 89 -6.23 -10.45 -0.06
C VAL A 89 -6.84 -9.96 1.26
N THR A 90 -7.80 -10.70 1.81
CA THR A 90 -8.43 -10.36 3.09
C THR A 90 -7.42 -10.38 4.24
N LYS A 91 -6.47 -11.33 4.24
CA LYS A 91 -5.36 -11.35 5.21
C LYS A 91 -4.47 -10.12 5.07
N LEU A 92 -4.15 -9.70 3.84
CA LEU A 92 -3.39 -8.47 3.59
C LEU A 92 -4.14 -7.23 4.08
N LYS A 93 -5.46 -7.15 3.83
CA LYS A 93 -6.31 -6.09 4.39
C LYS A 93 -6.27 -6.08 5.92
N ASN A 94 -6.39 -7.24 6.55
CA ASN A 94 -6.30 -7.34 8.01
C ASN A 94 -4.94 -6.87 8.54
N ILE A 95 -3.84 -7.16 7.84
CA ILE A 95 -2.52 -6.65 8.19
C ILE A 95 -2.52 -5.11 8.08
N PHE A 96 -2.99 -4.54 6.98
CA PHE A 96 -3.03 -3.09 6.76
C PHE A 96 -3.80 -2.36 7.87
N ILE A 97 -4.99 -2.84 8.25
CA ILE A 97 -5.85 -2.14 9.23
C ILE A 97 -5.40 -2.34 10.69
N THR A 98 -4.63 -3.40 11.00
CA THR A 98 -4.29 -3.73 12.40
C THR A 98 -2.81 -3.59 12.76
N LYS A 99 -1.90 -3.64 11.79
CA LYS A 99 -0.45 -3.71 12.04
C LYS A 99 0.22 -2.36 11.90
N ALA A 100 0.20 -1.60 12.99
CA ALA A 100 0.96 -0.35 13.11
C ALA A 100 2.46 -0.61 13.36
N GLU A 101 3.19 -1.15 12.37
CA GLU A 101 4.60 -1.57 12.54
C GLU A 101 5.61 -0.42 12.38
N ALA A 102 5.32 0.54 11.50
CA ALA A 102 6.14 1.74 11.24
C ALA A 102 5.27 2.84 10.62
N LEU A 103 5.78 4.06 10.53
CA LEU A 103 5.13 5.14 9.79
C LEU A 103 5.44 4.99 8.29
N LEU A 104 4.42 4.59 7.52
CA LEU A 104 4.53 4.39 6.08
C LEU A 104 4.35 5.71 5.31
N HIS A 105 4.86 5.75 4.08
CA HIS A 105 4.53 6.82 3.12
C HIS A 105 3.04 6.79 2.72
N GLY A 106 2.41 5.61 2.72
CA GLY A 106 1.00 5.41 2.38
C GLY A 106 0.73 5.24 0.88
N ASP A 107 1.50 5.91 0.02
CA ASP A 107 1.28 5.86 -1.44
C ASP A 107 2.59 5.92 -2.26
N LEU A 108 3.46 4.92 -2.07
CA LEU A 108 4.81 4.91 -2.67
C LEU A 108 4.81 4.22 -4.05
N HIS A 109 4.43 4.95 -5.10
CA HIS A 109 4.51 4.53 -6.50
C HIS A 109 5.52 5.39 -7.28
N THR A 110 5.80 5.08 -8.55
CA THR A 110 6.88 5.73 -9.32
C THR A 110 6.69 7.23 -9.52
N GLU A 111 5.44 7.72 -9.54
CA GLU A 111 5.14 9.14 -9.75
C GLU A 111 5.29 9.99 -8.48
N THR A 112 5.27 9.39 -7.29
CA THR A 112 5.50 10.12 -6.03
C THR A 112 6.99 10.32 -5.72
N GLN A 113 7.88 9.81 -6.57
CA GLN A 113 9.32 9.74 -6.30
C GLN A 113 10.17 10.80 -7.01
N TYR A 114 9.56 11.76 -7.73
CA TYR A 114 10.31 12.87 -8.37
C TYR A 114 11.00 13.83 -7.39
N LYS A 115 10.78 13.67 -6.07
CA LYS A 115 11.38 14.49 -5.00
C LYS A 115 12.32 13.72 -4.05
N LEU A 116 12.63 12.45 -4.33
CA LEU A 116 13.58 11.61 -3.57
C LEU A 116 14.93 11.46 -4.30
#